data_AF-A0A7V8Y2V2-F1
#
_entry.id   AF-A0A7V8Y2V2-F1
#
_cell.length_a   1.000
_cell.length_b   1.000
_cell.length_c   1.000
_cell.angle_alpha   90.00
_cell.angle_beta   90.00
_cell.angle_gamma   90.00
#
_symmetry.space_group_name_H-M   'P 1'
#
loop_
_entity.id
_entity.type
_entity.pdbx_description
1 polymer ?
#
loop_
_entity_poly.entity_id
_entity_poly.type
_entity_poly.pdbx_seq_one_letter_code
_entity_poly.pdbx_strand_id
1 'polypeptide(L)'
;MTGEPQVGRRRSWRGPAVGGLLVGMVLAILCVGALSAQGTTVVRTIQQPTSVSYPDNSTHYVALKRYVSIGAPVVGGTHYELWLGRDPQLGYGHTVAVDITGTEPEQFETDWTEQGVRVRFASGHEIFVPARSFIGGR
;
A
#
# COMPACT_ATOMS: atom_id res chain seq x y z
N MET A 1 19.86 79.92 -0.34
CA MET A 1 19.61 78.87 -1.35
C MET A 1 20.73 77.85 -1.24
N THR A 2 20.48 76.74 -0.56
CA THR A 2 21.39 75.58 -0.58
C THR A 2 20.54 74.34 -0.34
N GLY A 3 20.36 73.55 -1.39
CA GLY A 3 19.58 72.32 -1.39
C GLY A 3 20.32 71.15 -0.73
N GLU A 4 19.53 70.23 -0.19
CA GLU A 4 19.90 69.04 0.57
C GLU A 4 20.75 68.00 -0.19
N PRO A 5 21.25 66.99 0.52
CA PRO A 5 21.08 65.62 0.06
C PRO A 5 20.19 64.82 1.01
N GLN A 6 19.03 64.41 0.48
CA GLN A 6 18.09 63.47 1.09
C GLN A 6 18.72 62.07 1.19
N VAL A 7 18.88 61.56 2.41
CA VAL A 7 19.34 60.19 2.69
C VAL A 7 18.21 59.22 2.34
N GLY A 8 18.34 58.58 1.18
CA GLY A 8 17.44 57.52 0.71
C GLY A 8 17.43 56.32 1.66
N ARG A 9 16.42 56.25 2.52
CA ARG A 9 16.16 55.13 3.43
C ARG A 9 15.73 53.91 2.59
N ARG A 10 16.66 53.01 2.28
CA ARG A 10 16.37 51.73 1.61
C ARG A 10 15.49 50.86 2.51
N ARG A 11 14.17 50.89 2.27
CA ARG A 11 13.18 50.04 2.92
C ARG A 11 13.42 48.59 2.46
N SER A 12 14.02 47.78 3.33
CA SER A 12 14.31 46.37 3.06
C SER A 12 13.02 45.55 2.98
N TRP A 13 12.54 45.38 1.76
CA TRP A 13 11.32 44.64 1.40
C TRP A 13 11.53 43.11 1.44
N ARG A 14 12.23 42.61 2.47
CA ARG A 14 12.58 41.18 2.61
C ARG A 14 11.59 40.37 3.45
N GLY A 15 10.65 41.02 4.11
CA GLY A 15 9.66 40.38 5.00
C GLY A 15 8.75 39.31 4.34
N PRO A 16 8.11 39.56 3.18
CA PRO A 16 7.14 38.61 2.61
C PRO A 16 7.81 37.39 1.94
N ALA A 17 9.04 37.54 1.46
CA ALA A 17 9.75 36.45 0.77
C ALA A 17 10.18 35.33 1.74
N VAL A 18 10.59 35.67 2.96
CA VAL A 18 10.99 34.69 3.98
C VAL A 18 9.76 33.94 4.50
N GLY A 19 8.64 34.63 4.71
CA GLY A 19 7.38 33.99 5.11
C GLY A 19 6.86 33.01 4.05
N GLY A 20 6.88 33.39 2.78
CA GLY A 20 6.49 32.50 1.68
C GLY A 20 7.38 31.26 1.55
N LEU A 21 8.69 31.40 1.77
CA LEU A 21 9.63 30.28 1.74
C LEU A 21 9.36 29.27 2.86
N LEU A 22 9.11 29.74 4.09
CA LEU A 22 8.83 28.86 5.23
C LEU A 22 7.51 28.10 5.04
N VAL A 23 6.46 28.78 4.58
CA VAL A 23 5.17 28.13 4.28
C VAL A 23 5.34 27.11 3.15
N GLY A 24 6.05 27.48 2.07
CA GLY A 24 6.33 26.56 0.97
C GLY A 24 7.12 25.33 1.40
N MET A 25 8.11 25.51 2.27
CA MET A 25 8.91 24.42 2.83
C MET A 25 8.07 23.49 3.71
N VAL A 26 7.23 24.04 4.59
CA VAL A 26 6.33 23.24 5.43
C VAL A 26 5.35 22.44 4.56
N LEU A 27 4.74 23.08 3.55
CA LEU A 27 3.85 22.38 2.61
C LEU A 27 4.57 21.27 1.84
N ALA A 28 5.80 21.52 1.36
CA ALA A 28 6.59 20.52 0.67
C ALA A 28 6.90 19.31 1.58
N ILE A 29 7.27 19.55 2.84
CA ILE A 29 7.52 18.48 3.81
C ILE A 29 6.24 17.68 4.08
N LEU A 30 5.10 18.35 4.27
CA LEU A 30 3.81 17.67 4.47
C LEU A 30 3.41 16.84 3.26
N CYS A 31 3.59 17.36 2.04
CA CYS A 31 3.33 16.62 0.81
C CYS A 31 4.24 15.40 0.67
N VAL A 32 5.55 15.55 0.90
CA VAL A 32 6.50 14.43 0.84
C VAL A 32 6.17 13.38 1.90
N GLY A 33 5.87 13.80 3.13
CA GLY A 33 5.43 12.91 4.20
C GLY A 33 4.17 12.14 3.82
N ALA A 34 3.15 12.83 3.30
CA ALA A 34 1.91 12.21 2.87
C ALA A 34 2.07 11.25 1.68
N LEU A 35 3.01 11.51 0.76
CA LEU A 35 3.33 10.58 -0.32
C LEU A 35 4.11 9.37 0.21
N SER A 36 5.04 9.57 1.13
CA SER A 36 5.87 8.50 1.69
C SER A 36 5.12 7.50 2.57
N ALA A 37 4.00 7.92 3.16
CA ALA A 37 3.16 7.05 3.97
C ALA A 37 2.10 6.28 3.15
N GLN A 38 2.03 6.49 1.83
CA GLN A 38 1.33 5.60 0.91
C GLN A 38 2.25 4.43 0.56
N GLY A 39 1.73 3.21 0.59
CA GLY A 39 2.56 2.05 0.33
C GLY A 39 1.79 0.76 0.20
N THR A 40 2.38 -0.16 -0.57
CA THR A 40 1.99 -1.57 -0.60
C THR A 40 3.05 -2.37 0.14
N THR A 41 2.64 -3.19 1.09
CA THR A 41 3.55 -4.06 1.83
C THR A 41 3.06 -5.50 1.72
N VAL A 42 3.97 -6.39 1.34
CA VAL A 42 3.71 -7.84 1.42
C VAL A 42 3.86 -8.24 2.87
N VAL A 43 2.75 -8.63 3.47
CA VAL A 43 2.68 -8.94 4.90
C VAL A 43 3.17 -10.36 5.14
N ARG A 44 2.70 -11.30 4.31
CA ARG A 44 3.04 -12.72 4.41
C ARG A 44 2.80 -13.44 3.11
N THR A 45 3.63 -14.44 2.82
CA THR A 45 3.51 -15.31 1.65
C THR A 45 3.61 -16.77 2.09
N ILE A 46 2.74 -17.62 1.55
CA ILE A 46 2.75 -19.08 1.74
C ILE A 46 2.82 -19.72 0.36
N GLN A 47 3.74 -20.67 0.22
CA GLN A 47 3.91 -21.47 -0.99
C GLN A 47 3.01 -22.70 -0.96
N GLN A 48 2.49 -23.09 -2.13
CA GLN A 48 1.81 -24.36 -2.34
C GLN A 48 2.68 -25.55 -1.91
N PRO A 49 2.13 -26.52 -1.15
CA PRO A 49 2.85 -27.73 -0.78
C PRO A 49 3.09 -28.63 -2.00
N THR A 50 4.18 -29.39 -1.98
CA THR A 50 4.55 -30.31 -3.08
C THR A 50 3.57 -31.48 -3.26
N SER A 51 2.72 -31.75 -2.27
CA SER A 51 1.68 -32.78 -2.33
C SER A 51 0.48 -32.40 -3.21
N VAL A 52 0.34 -31.12 -3.57
CA VAL A 52 -0.73 -30.62 -4.43
C VAL A 52 -0.10 -30.17 -5.74
N SER A 53 -0.74 -30.49 -6.86
CA SER A 53 -0.31 -30.04 -8.18
C SER A 53 -1.51 -29.59 -8.99
N TYR A 54 -1.34 -28.53 -9.77
CA TYR A 54 -2.36 -27.99 -10.65
C TYR A 54 -2.03 -28.33 -12.12
N PRO A 55 -3.03 -28.30 -13.03
CA PRO A 55 -2.84 -28.67 -14.44
C PRO A 55 -1.77 -27.87 -15.21
N ASP A 56 -1.42 -26.68 -14.75
CA ASP A 56 -0.38 -25.85 -15.36
C ASP A 56 1.05 -26.20 -14.88
N ASN A 57 1.19 -27.23 -14.05
CA ASN A 57 2.45 -27.74 -13.49
C ASN A 57 3.32 -26.65 -12.84
N SER A 58 2.68 -25.58 -12.35
CA SER A 58 3.36 -24.43 -11.75
C SER A 58 3.15 -24.41 -10.23
N THR A 59 4.17 -23.97 -9.50
CA THR A 59 4.05 -23.70 -8.06
C THR A 59 3.31 -22.39 -7.86
N HIS A 60 2.26 -22.41 -7.03
CA HIS A 60 1.51 -21.22 -6.67
C HIS A 60 1.85 -20.70 -5.29
N TYR A 61 1.51 -19.44 -5.07
CA TYR A 61 1.71 -18.73 -3.81
C TYR A 61 0.42 -18.03 -3.43
N VAL A 62 0.15 -17.98 -2.13
CA VAL A 62 -0.84 -17.09 -1.54
C VAL A 62 -0.09 -16.03 -0.76
N ALA A 63 -0.38 -14.76 -1.01
CA ALA A 63 0.21 -13.65 -0.29
C ALA A 63 -0.86 -12.69 0.23
N LEU A 64 -0.64 -12.15 1.42
CA LEU A 64 -1.44 -11.03 1.92
C LEU A 64 -0.69 -9.73 1.67
N LYS A 65 -1.31 -8.81 0.93
CA LYS A 65 -0.79 -7.46 0.71
C LYS A 65 -1.60 -6.47 1.52
N ARG A 66 -0.90 -5.54 2.16
CA ARG A 66 -1.47 -4.39 2.87
C ARG A 66 -1.29 -3.15 2.01
N TYR A 67 -2.37 -2.44 1.77
CA TYR A 67 -2.36 -1.17 1.04
C TYR A 67 -2.74 -0.06 2.00
N VAL A 68 -1.83 0.89 2.15
CA VAL A 68 -2.06 2.09 2.95
C VAL A 68 -2.27 3.24 1.98
N SER A 69 -3.45 3.83 2.04
CA SER A 69 -3.80 5.02 1.29
C SER A 69 -4.05 6.17 2.24
N ILE A 70 -3.46 7.33 1.95
CA ILE A 70 -3.75 8.57 2.67
C ILE A 70 -4.62 9.41 1.76
N GLY A 71 -5.94 9.26 1.89
CA GLY A 71 -6.85 10.32 1.46
C GLY A 71 -6.64 11.56 2.33
N ALA A 72 -6.92 12.75 1.79
CA ALA A 72 -7.06 13.99 2.56
C ALA A 72 -7.91 13.72 3.83
N PRO A 73 -7.75 14.48 4.94
CA PRO A 73 -7.66 14.02 6.35
C PRO A 73 -8.80 13.17 6.95
N VAL A 74 -9.77 12.72 6.16
CA VAL A 74 -10.97 11.99 6.56
C VAL A 74 -11.19 10.69 5.73
N VAL A 75 -10.45 10.45 4.64
CA VAL A 75 -10.73 9.32 3.69
C VAL A 75 -9.57 8.31 3.57
N GLY A 76 -8.52 8.43 4.38
CA GLY A 76 -7.43 7.45 4.40
C GLY A 76 -7.85 6.13 5.04
N GLY A 77 -7.39 5.02 4.46
CA GLY A 77 -7.74 3.67 4.93
C GLY A 77 -6.67 2.65 4.60
N THR A 78 -6.56 1.65 5.48
CA THR A 78 -5.78 0.43 5.26
C THR A 78 -6.73 -0.65 4.75
N HIS A 79 -6.44 -1.22 3.59
CA HIS A 79 -7.15 -2.40 3.10
C HIS A 79 -6.16 -3.53 2.81
N TYR A 80 -6.69 -4.74 2.80
CA TYR A 80 -5.91 -5.95 2.57
C TYR A 80 -6.41 -6.65 1.32
N GLU A 81 -5.47 -7.21 0.56
CA GLU A 81 -5.79 -8.09 -0.55
C GLU A 81 -5.06 -9.42 -0.38
N LEU A 82 -5.79 -10.49 -0.60
CA LEU A 82 -5.23 -11.81 -0.81
C LEU A 82 -4.87 -11.95 -2.28
N TRP A 83 -3.61 -12.23 -2.55
CA TRP A 83 -3.08 -12.46 -3.88
C TRP A 83 -2.77 -13.95 -4.05
N LEU A 84 -3.15 -14.52 -5.20
CA LEU A 84 -2.87 -15.90 -5.57
C LEU A 84 -2.31 -15.98 -6.98
N GLY A 85 -1.23 -16.73 -7.18
CA GLY A 85 -0.63 -16.88 -8.50
C GLY A 85 0.71 -17.60 -8.48
N ARG A 86 1.28 -17.76 -9.67
CA ARG A 86 2.55 -18.47 -9.88
C ARG A 86 3.80 -17.59 -9.76
N ASP A 87 3.63 -16.27 -9.79
CA ASP A 87 4.74 -15.32 -9.75
C ASP A 87 5.22 -15.11 -8.30
N PRO A 88 6.44 -15.53 -7.94
CA PRO A 88 6.97 -15.31 -6.60
C PRO A 88 7.19 -13.83 -6.26
N GLN A 89 7.27 -12.94 -7.28
CA GLN A 89 7.36 -11.49 -7.09
C GLN A 89 6.00 -10.83 -6.88
N LEU A 90 4.91 -11.60 -6.96
CA LEU A 90 3.54 -11.14 -6.76
C LEU A 90 3.10 -10.05 -7.73
N GLY A 91 3.70 -9.97 -8.93
CA GLY A 91 3.39 -9.00 -9.97
C GLY A 91 2.17 -9.36 -10.81
N TYR A 92 1.85 -10.67 -10.94
CA TYR A 92 0.72 -11.14 -11.73
C TYR A 92 -0.02 -12.34 -11.13
N GLY A 93 -1.30 -12.17 -10.82
CA GLY A 93 -2.14 -13.20 -10.22
C GLY A 93 -3.56 -12.71 -9.96
N HIS A 94 -4.35 -13.56 -9.32
CA HIS A 94 -5.70 -13.30 -8.87
C HIS A 94 -5.70 -12.55 -7.53
N THR A 95 -6.54 -11.53 -7.40
CA THR A 95 -6.67 -10.78 -6.14
C THR A 95 -8.08 -10.86 -5.60
N VAL A 96 -8.18 -11.00 -4.27
CA VAL A 96 -9.43 -10.98 -3.53
C VAL A 96 -9.31 -9.93 -2.43
N ALA A 97 -10.24 -8.97 -2.40
CA ALA A 97 -10.31 -7.99 -1.32
C ALA A 97 -10.66 -8.69 -0.01
N VAL A 98 -9.96 -8.31 1.06
CA VAL A 98 -10.12 -8.89 2.39
C VAL A 98 -10.58 -7.79 3.34
N ASP A 99 -11.89 -7.73 3.54
CA ASP A 99 -12.54 -6.83 4.50
C ASP A 99 -12.62 -7.52 5.88
N ILE A 100 -11.49 -7.64 6.56
CA ILE A 100 -11.45 -8.18 7.93
C ILE A 100 -11.39 -7.02 8.92
N THR A 101 -12.44 -6.88 9.72
CA THR A 101 -12.47 -6.01 10.88
C THR A 101 -11.97 -6.79 12.10
N GLY A 102 -10.79 -6.46 12.63
CA GLY A 102 -10.20 -7.14 13.79
C GLY A 102 -8.68 -7.03 13.84
N THR A 103 -8.07 -7.61 14.88
CA THR A 103 -6.63 -7.62 15.10
C THR A 103 -5.96 -8.73 14.27
N GLU A 104 -4.89 -8.37 13.55
CA GLU A 104 -3.88 -9.28 12.96
C GLU A 104 -4.28 -10.12 11.73
N PRO A 105 -4.73 -9.52 10.61
CA PRO A 105 -5.01 -10.24 9.36
C PRO A 105 -3.77 -10.96 8.77
N GLU A 106 -2.56 -10.56 9.17
CA GLU A 106 -1.31 -11.28 8.90
C GLU A 106 -1.29 -12.75 9.34
N GLN A 107 -2.08 -13.12 10.35
CA GLN A 107 -2.14 -14.48 10.87
C GLN A 107 -3.21 -15.27 10.15
N PHE A 108 -2.79 -16.14 9.24
CA PHE A 108 -3.69 -17.05 8.52
C PHE A 108 -3.05 -18.41 8.25
N GLU A 109 -3.88 -19.39 7.93
CA GLU A 109 -3.46 -20.71 7.47
C GLU A 109 -4.03 -20.97 6.08
N THR A 110 -3.36 -21.82 5.31
CA THR A 110 -3.82 -22.24 3.98
C THR A 110 -3.99 -23.74 3.94
N ASP A 111 -5.15 -24.19 3.47
CA ASP A 111 -5.38 -25.57 3.08
C ASP A 111 -5.48 -25.65 1.56
N TRP A 112 -4.51 -26.34 0.95
CA TRP A 112 -4.37 -26.45 -0.49
C TRP A 112 -4.98 -27.76 -0.96
N THR A 113 -5.81 -27.67 -1.99
CA THR A 113 -6.43 -28.82 -2.64
C THR A 113 -6.38 -28.66 -4.15
N GLU A 114 -6.66 -29.71 -4.90
CA GLU A 114 -6.81 -29.64 -6.37
C GLU A 114 -7.95 -28.69 -6.79
N GLN A 115 -8.94 -28.48 -5.93
CA GLN A 115 -10.07 -27.60 -6.20
C GLN A 115 -9.77 -26.12 -5.98
N GLY A 116 -8.73 -25.80 -5.20
CA GLY A 116 -8.37 -24.43 -4.85
C GLY A 116 -7.70 -24.34 -3.47
N VAL A 117 -7.68 -23.13 -2.93
CA VAL A 117 -7.06 -22.83 -1.63
C VAL A 117 -8.09 -22.25 -0.70
N ARG A 118 -8.14 -22.80 0.51
CA ARG A 118 -8.89 -22.22 1.62
C ARG A 118 -7.94 -21.46 2.53
N VAL A 119 -8.22 -20.19 2.75
CA VAL A 119 -7.46 -19.31 3.63
C VAL A 119 -8.28 -19.04 4.87
N ARG A 120 -7.76 -19.44 6.03
CA ARG A 120 -8.41 -19.25 7.33
C ARG A 120 -7.62 -18.27 8.16
N PHE A 121 -8.23 -17.13 8.48
CA PHE A 121 -7.63 -16.10 9.30
C PHE A 121 -7.81 -16.42 10.79
N ALA A 122 -6.90 -15.95 11.64
CA ALA A 122 -7.00 -16.10 13.09
C ALA A 122 -8.27 -15.47 13.67
N SER A 123 -8.85 -14.48 12.98
CA SER A 123 -10.15 -13.88 13.30
C SER A 123 -11.35 -14.82 13.10
N GLY A 124 -11.14 -16.02 12.54
CA GLY A 124 -12.19 -16.98 12.20
C GLY A 124 -12.81 -16.77 10.82
N HIS A 125 -12.41 -15.72 10.09
CA HIS A 125 -12.84 -15.51 8.71
C HIS A 125 -12.20 -16.54 7.79
N GLU A 126 -12.95 -17.01 6.80
CA GLU A 126 -12.47 -17.99 5.82
C GLU A 126 -12.79 -17.53 4.40
N ILE A 127 -11.80 -17.65 3.52
CA ILE A 127 -11.94 -17.35 2.10
C ILE A 127 -11.53 -18.59 1.32
N PHE A 128 -12.41 -19.10 0.47
CA PHE A 128 -12.08 -20.14 -0.49
C PHE A 128 -11.88 -19.52 -1.88
N VAL A 129 -10.71 -19.74 -2.47
CA VAL A 129 -10.39 -19.31 -3.83
C VAL A 129 -10.26 -20.55 -4.72
N PRO A 130 -11.17 -20.73 -5.70
CA PRO A 130 -11.11 -21.86 -6.61
C PRO A 130 -9.83 -21.85 -7.47
N ALA A 131 -9.28 -23.03 -7.75
CA ALA A 131 -8.06 -23.16 -8.56
C ALA A 131 -8.20 -22.52 -9.95
N ARG A 132 -9.36 -22.67 -10.57
CA ARG A 132 -9.69 -22.05 -11.87
C ARG A 132 -9.58 -20.52 -11.90
N SER A 133 -9.58 -19.86 -10.74
CA SER A 133 -9.49 -18.40 -10.62
C SER A 133 -8.05 -17.90 -10.58
N PHE A 134 -7.06 -18.76 -10.37
CA PHE A 134 -5.66 -18.32 -10.30
C PHE A 134 -4.71 -19.13 -11.18
N ILE A 135 -5.11 -20.34 -11.60
CA ILE A 135 -4.40 -21.11 -12.63
C ILE A 135 -4.45 -20.32 -13.95
N GLY A 136 -3.29 -20.06 -14.56
CA GLY A 136 -3.18 -19.18 -15.74
C GLY A 136 -3.28 -17.68 -15.42
N GLY A 137 -3.45 -17.33 -14.15
CA GLY A 137 -3.33 -15.99 -13.58
C GLY A 137 -4.46 -15.00 -13.89
N ARG A 138 -5.71 -15.45 -14.00
CA ARG A 138 -6.91 -14.58 -14.06
C ARG A 138 -8.07 -15.18 -13.27
#